data_AF-A0AAP4DTP6-F1
#
_entry.id   AF-A0AAP4DTP6-F1
#
_cell.length_a   1.000
_cell.length_b   1.000
_cell.length_c   1.000
_cell.angle_alpha   90.00
_cell.angle_beta   90.00
_cell.angle_gamma   90.00
#
_symmetry.space_group_name_H-M   'P 1'
#
loop_
_entity.id
_entity.type
_entity.pdbx_description
1 polymer ?
#
loop_
_entity_poly.entity_id
_entity_poly.type
_entity_poly.pdbx_seq_one_letter_code
_entity_poly.pdbx_strand_id
1 'polypeptide(L)'
;MEDKRIKQFVFEQQLKAEYWDWEEDKHKLFEHWEENKLLIFEEIYRRLKTLESEKVKLECIAIIVHYLDKNDLNEFIFPHVHLYGKYTDKRTLARIAKVLGIKEQYIEIPKNGNKYFEENQLAYLTHAQQPDKYQYPTHEVETFGTFDYSNFILINTKKFEKQSATVKRKRTDESLDLINQQILKGELFLEDILADDDLFLLYSNHKLQFKQAFDSYAERLAFKNLKDLTTGKYKLTVMYFQGKSSLGKSYLARTIAQKVREYAEENKFKSRIYSASSSNPFDDYYGEDIILLDDIRPDSLRKADWLKLLDPINTSRMSARFTNKQVVPRLILITNTQLPEQFFNIFKDEALDQYIRRINLCTILSEKQQGKGYEGGVYYQLSQTKRLFSPKVRNISAYEKEEINFDLEAIFSTDNQNEFTEKLLNQYLLPRIYPKTENDFDFLKPKIITKES
;
A
#
# COMPACT_ATOMS: atom_id res chain seq x y z
N MET A 1 1.30 52.57 1.85
CA MET A 1 0.96 51.43 0.96
C MET A 1 0.01 51.96 -0.09
N GLU A 2 0.31 51.78 -1.38
CA GLU A 2 -0.62 52.16 -2.44
C GLU A 2 -1.92 51.35 -2.31
N ASP A 3 -3.06 52.03 -2.26
CA ASP A 3 -4.37 51.39 -2.21
C ASP A 3 -4.57 50.54 -3.47
N LYS A 4 -4.71 49.23 -3.28
CA LYS A 4 -4.88 48.28 -4.38
C LYS A 4 -6.18 48.55 -5.12
N ARG A 5 -6.09 48.83 -6.42
CA ARG A 5 -7.24 49.16 -7.30
C ARG A 5 -7.63 47.98 -8.19
N ILE A 6 -8.87 47.54 -8.09
CA ILE A 6 -9.40 46.31 -8.70
C ILE A 6 -10.70 46.56 -9.47
N LYS A 7 -10.93 45.80 -10.54
CA LYS A 7 -12.20 45.80 -11.27
C LYS A 7 -13.10 44.64 -10.85
N GLN A 8 -12.51 43.46 -10.74
CA GLN A 8 -13.17 42.20 -10.41
C GLN A 8 -12.76 41.77 -9.01
N PHE A 9 -13.70 41.21 -8.28
CA PHE A 9 -13.49 40.67 -6.94
C PHE A 9 -14.50 39.56 -6.67
N VAL A 10 -14.15 38.69 -5.73
CA VAL A 10 -15.07 37.76 -5.09
C VAL A 10 -14.91 37.84 -3.59
N PHE A 11 -15.93 37.46 -2.84
CA PHE A 11 -15.76 37.19 -1.42
C PHE A 11 -16.60 36.00 -1.00
N GLU A 12 -16.15 35.39 0.10
CA GLU A 12 -16.87 34.38 0.84
C GLU A 12 -17.03 34.87 2.29
N GLN A 13 -18.24 34.81 2.85
CA GLN A 13 -18.45 35.17 4.25
C GLN A 13 -19.61 34.40 4.88
N GLN A 14 -19.38 33.86 6.09
CA GLN A 14 -20.41 33.16 6.87
C GLN A 14 -21.52 34.12 7.30
N LEU A 15 -22.76 33.64 7.29
CA LEU A 15 -23.96 34.36 7.71
C LEU A 15 -24.07 34.42 9.25
N LYS A 16 -22.99 34.86 9.91
CA LYS A 16 -22.96 35.12 11.36
C LYS A 16 -22.73 36.60 11.59
N ALA A 17 -23.57 37.23 12.41
CA ALA A 17 -23.53 38.67 12.68
C ALA A 17 -22.13 39.18 13.04
N GLU A 18 -21.37 38.45 13.86
CA GLU A 18 -20.01 38.81 14.29
C GLU A 18 -18.97 38.95 13.15
N TYR A 19 -19.27 38.46 11.95
CA TYR A 19 -18.39 38.57 10.79
C TYR A 19 -18.72 39.72 9.84
N TRP A 20 -19.78 40.47 10.14
CA TRP A 20 -20.23 41.60 9.36
C TRP A 20 -20.21 42.88 10.21
N ASP A 21 -19.56 43.92 9.71
CA ASP A 21 -19.60 45.27 10.28
C ASP A 21 -20.86 45.99 9.77
N TRP A 22 -22.02 45.44 10.17
CA TRP A 22 -23.34 45.95 9.81
C TRP A 22 -24.01 46.56 11.04
N GLU A 23 -25.05 47.37 10.80
CA GLU A 23 -25.86 47.93 11.88
C GLU A 23 -26.62 46.82 12.63
N GLU A 24 -26.83 47.00 13.94
CA GLU A 24 -27.39 45.96 14.84
C GLU A 24 -28.79 45.50 14.42
N ASP A 25 -29.59 46.37 13.81
CA ASP A 25 -30.90 46.02 13.24
C ASP A 25 -30.79 45.03 12.08
N LYS A 26 -29.69 45.07 11.33
CA LYS A 26 -29.43 44.16 10.20
C LYS A 26 -28.80 42.84 10.62
N HIS A 27 -28.25 42.74 11.83
CA HIS A 27 -27.73 41.48 12.36
C HIS A 27 -28.82 40.41 12.47
N LYS A 28 -30.06 40.82 12.74
CA LYS A 28 -31.23 39.93 12.80
C LYS A 28 -31.52 39.22 11.47
N LEU A 29 -31.07 39.78 10.35
CA LEU A 29 -31.21 39.13 9.05
C LEU A 29 -30.49 37.78 9.00
N PHE A 30 -29.38 37.65 9.73
CA PHE A 30 -28.55 36.45 9.73
C PHE A 30 -29.10 35.32 10.63
N GLU A 31 -29.90 35.64 11.64
CA GLU A 31 -30.53 34.65 12.54
C GLU A 31 -31.55 33.76 11.80
N HIS A 32 -32.22 34.33 10.80
CA HIS A 32 -33.18 33.66 9.92
C HIS A 32 -32.82 33.90 8.45
N TRP A 33 -31.59 33.54 8.08
CA TRP A 33 -31.04 33.87 6.77
C TRP A 33 -31.83 33.25 5.62
N GLU A 34 -32.50 32.10 5.82
CA GLU A 34 -33.31 31.44 4.80
C GLU A 34 -34.46 32.33 4.34
N GLU A 35 -35.17 32.92 5.31
CA GLU A 35 -36.30 33.83 5.09
C GLU A 35 -35.82 35.19 4.59
N ASN A 36 -34.65 35.63 5.07
CA ASN A 36 -34.09 36.94 4.78
C ASN A 36 -33.09 36.94 3.61
N LYS A 37 -32.92 35.83 2.89
CA LYS A 37 -31.90 35.66 1.83
C LYS A 37 -31.91 36.82 0.84
N LEU A 38 -33.08 37.20 0.34
CA LEU A 38 -33.22 38.31 -0.61
C LEU A 38 -32.88 39.65 0.02
N LEU A 39 -33.30 39.92 1.26
CA LEU A 39 -32.99 41.16 1.98
C LEU A 39 -31.48 41.31 2.23
N ILE A 40 -30.79 40.21 2.56
CA ILE A 40 -29.34 40.18 2.72
C ILE A 40 -28.67 40.52 1.38
N PHE A 41 -29.11 39.91 0.28
CA PHE A 41 -28.58 40.18 -1.05
C PHE A 41 -28.82 41.62 -1.49
N GLU A 42 -30.03 42.15 -1.25
CA GLU A 42 -30.40 43.54 -1.54
C GLU A 42 -29.52 44.52 -0.77
N GLU A 43 -29.25 44.24 0.51
CA GLU A 43 -28.38 45.06 1.33
C GLU A 43 -26.93 45.06 0.83
N ILE A 44 -26.40 43.89 0.46
CA ILE A 44 -25.06 43.76 -0.16
C ILE A 44 -25.02 44.56 -1.49
N TYR A 45 -26.03 44.38 -2.34
CA TYR A 45 -26.12 45.08 -3.62
C TYR A 45 -26.21 46.60 -3.42
N ARG A 46 -27.06 47.07 -2.52
CA ARG A 46 -27.22 48.49 -2.17
C ARG A 46 -25.90 49.09 -1.70
N ARG A 47 -25.18 48.41 -0.81
CA ARG A 47 -23.85 48.82 -0.32
C ARG A 47 -22.85 48.95 -1.47
N LEU A 48 -22.78 47.97 -2.37
CA LEU A 48 -21.89 48.01 -3.53
C LEU A 48 -22.27 49.12 -4.54
N LYS A 49 -23.56 49.42 -4.71
CA LYS A 49 -24.04 50.51 -5.57
C LYS A 49 -23.62 51.89 -5.07
N THR A 50 -23.38 52.08 -3.76
CA THR A 50 -22.85 53.35 -3.24
C THR A 50 -21.48 53.73 -3.80
N LEU A 51 -20.75 52.74 -4.34
CA LEU A 51 -19.46 52.97 -4.99
C LEU A 51 -19.60 53.38 -6.46
N GLU A 52 -20.79 53.51 -7.03
CA GLU A 52 -20.95 54.01 -8.40
C GLU A 52 -20.64 55.51 -8.54
N SER A 53 -20.33 55.92 -9.76
CA SER A 53 -20.16 57.31 -10.17
C SER A 53 -20.55 57.46 -11.64
N GLU A 54 -20.47 58.65 -12.22
CA GLU A 54 -20.70 58.85 -13.66
C GLU A 54 -19.82 57.95 -14.54
N LYS A 55 -18.57 57.72 -14.13
CA LYS A 55 -17.56 56.97 -14.91
C LYS A 55 -17.43 55.49 -14.53
N VAL A 56 -17.99 55.07 -13.41
CA VAL A 56 -17.79 53.72 -12.87
C VAL A 56 -19.10 53.16 -12.38
N LYS A 57 -19.52 52.04 -12.98
CA LYS A 57 -20.78 51.35 -12.69
C LYS A 57 -20.50 49.91 -12.28
N LEU A 58 -21.36 49.35 -11.44
CA LEU A 58 -21.33 47.92 -11.15
C LEU A 58 -21.84 47.20 -12.40
N GLU A 59 -20.93 46.58 -13.14
CA GLU A 59 -21.16 45.95 -14.43
C GLU A 59 -21.79 44.57 -14.28
N CYS A 60 -21.32 43.78 -13.31
CA CYS A 60 -21.82 42.44 -13.04
C CYS A 60 -21.80 42.18 -11.54
N ILE A 61 -22.88 41.57 -11.04
CA ILE A 61 -22.97 41.00 -9.70
C ILE A 61 -23.69 39.64 -9.80
N ALA A 62 -23.21 38.66 -9.05
CA ALA A 62 -23.86 37.37 -8.89
C ALA A 62 -23.63 36.89 -7.46
N ILE A 63 -24.70 36.55 -6.74
CA ILE A 63 -24.67 36.21 -5.31
C ILE A 63 -25.45 34.92 -5.06
N ILE A 64 -24.92 34.03 -4.22
CA ILE A 64 -25.61 32.82 -3.75
C ILE A 64 -25.24 32.54 -2.29
N VAL A 65 -26.09 31.78 -1.59
CA VAL A 65 -25.76 31.18 -0.30
C VAL A 65 -25.42 29.70 -0.50
N HIS A 66 -24.27 29.27 -0.01
CA HIS A 66 -23.93 27.87 0.11
C HIS A 66 -24.32 27.37 1.51
N TYR A 67 -25.32 26.49 1.58
CA TYR A 67 -25.87 25.92 2.82
C TYR A 67 -25.76 24.39 2.92
N LEU A 68 -25.15 23.74 1.93
CA LEU A 68 -25.00 22.27 1.79
C LEU A 68 -23.55 21.86 1.55
N ASP A 69 -22.62 22.82 1.67
CA ASP A 69 -21.20 22.55 1.55
C ASP A 69 -20.71 21.76 2.75
N LYS A 70 -19.76 20.85 2.48
CA LYS A 70 -19.18 19.98 3.50
C LYS A 70 -17.67 20.16 3.56
N ASN A 71 -17.13 20.03 4.77
CA ASN A 71 -15.70 20.01 5.01
C ASN A 71 -15.09 18.63 4.68
N ASP A 72 -13.77 18.51 4.84
CA ASP A 72 -13.03 17.26 4.58
C ASP A 72 -13.45 16.09 5.50
N LEU A 73 -14.12 16.39 6.62
CA LEU A 73 -14.70 15.42 7.56
C LEU A 73 -16.15 15.07 7.24
N ASN A 74 -16.68 15.53 6.10
CA ASN A 74 -18.07 15.34 5.65
C ASN A 74 -19.12 15.99 6.57
N GLU A 75 -18.73 17.01 7.33
CA GLU A 75 -19.62 17.83 8.17
C GLU A 75 -20.03 19.10 7.43
N PHE A 76 -21.25 19.58 7.66
CA PHE A 76 -21.75 20.79 7.01
C PHE A 76 -21.01 22.04 7.47
N ILE A 77 -20.58 22.85 6.50
CA ILE A 77 -20.05 24.19 6.72
C ILE A 77 -21.23 25.12 6.99
N PHE A 78 -21.07 26.03 7.96
CA PHE A 78 -22.10 27.02 8.28
C PHE A 78 -22.50 27.83 7.03
N PRO A 79 -23.79 28.14 6.82
CA PRO A 79 -24.26 28.87 5.66
C PRO A 79 -23.46 30.15 5.40
N HIS A 80 -23.02 30.33 4.16
CA HIS A 80 -22.13 31.43 3.80
C HIS A 80 -22.44 31.96 2.39
N VAL A 81 -22.21 33.26 2.21
CA VAL A 81 -22.43 33.96 0.94
C VAL A 81 -21.20 33.82 0.08
N HIS A 82 -21.40 33.44 -1.18
CA HIS A 82 -20.43 33.61 -2.26
C HIS A 82 -20.91 34.73 -3.18
N LEU A 83 -20.01 35.64 -3.53
CA LEU A 83 -20.30 36.75 -4.45
C LEU A 83 -19.21 36.90 -5.49
N TYR A 84 -19.61 37.10 -6.74
CA TYR A 84 -18.78 37.69 -7.79
C TYR A 84 -19.24 39.11 -8.11
N GLY A 85 -18.29 40.04 -8.18
CA GLY A 85 -18.56 41.44 -8.49
C GLY A 85 -17.54 42.02 -9.48
N LYS A 86 -18.02 42.82 -10.44
CA LYS A 86 -17.19 43.51 -11.43
C LYS A 86 -17.70 44.93 -11.68
N TYR A 87 -16.80 45.90 -11.58
CA TYR A 87 -17.04 47.28 -11.97
C TYR A 87 -16.46 47.58 -13.36
N THR A 88 -17.10 48.51 -14.08
CA THR A 88 -16.62 48.99 -15.40
C THR A 88 -15.20 49.59 -15.32
N ASP A 89 -14.86 50.18 -14.18
CA ASP A 89 -13.51 50.67 -13.88
C ASP A 89 -13.10 50.44 -12.41
N LYS A 90 -11.81 50.60 -12.12
CA LYS A 90 -11.20 50.16 -10.87
C LYS A 90 -11.70 50.94 -9.64
N ARG A 91 -12.05 50.21 -8.59
CA ARG A 91 -12.29 50.68 -7.22
C ARG A 91 -11.20 50.20 -6.27
N THR A 92 -10.97 50.92 -5.18
CA THR A 92 -9.98 50.51 -4.17
C THR A 92 -10.54 49.35 -3.35
N LEU A 93 -9.74 48.32 -3.11
CA LEU A 93 -10.08 47.15 -2.31
C LEU A 93 -10.63 47.56 -0.93
N ALA A 94 -9.95 48.48 -0.25
CA ALA A 94 -10.36 49.04 1.03
C ALA A 94 -11.78 49.64 1.02
N ARG A 95 -12.19 50.28 -0.09
CA ARG A 95 -13.56 50.84 -0.20
C ARG A 95 -14.60 49.76 -0.39
N ILE A 96 -14.30 48.71 -1.16
CA ILE A 96 -15.19 47.56 -1.36
C ILE A 96 -15.38 46.84 -0.02
N ALA A 97 -14.30 46.51 0.67
CA ALA A 97 -14.31 45.90 2.00
C ALA A 97 -15.14 46.73 3.00
N LYS A 98 -14.87 48.04 3.06
CA LYS A 98 -15.59 48.96 3.95
C LYS A 98 -17.09 49.01 3.69
N VAL A 99 -17.54 49.13 2.43
CA VAL A 99 -19.00 49.21 2.17
C VAL A 99 -19.68 47.89 2.45
N LEU A 100 -19.03 46.76 2.13
CA LEU A 100 -19.55 45.42 2.42
C LEU A 100 -19.59 45.11 3.91
N GLY A 101 -18.79 45.81 4.73
CA GLY A 101 -18.64 45.51 6.15
C GLY A 101 -17.85 44.22 6.40
N ILE A 102 -16.86 43.92 5.57
CA ILE A 102 -15.98 42.75 5.74
C ILE A 102 -14.51 43.18 5.68
N LYS A 103 -13.61 42.36 6.23
CA LYS A 103 -12.17 42.62 6.16
C LYS A 103 -11.64 42.33 4.76
N GLU A 104 -10.65 43.10 4.30
CA GLU A 104 -10.04 42.95 2.96
C GLU A 104 -9.52 41.54 2.68
N GLN A 105 -9.08 40.80 3.70
CA GLN A 105 -8.57 39.43 3.58
C GLN A 105 -9.62 38.42 3.08
N TYR A 106 -10.90 38.70 3.22
CA TYR A 106 -11.99 37.86 2.73
C TYR A 106 -12.36 38.16 1.27
N ILE A 107 -11.74 39.18 0.66
CA ILE A 107 -11.95 39.53 -0.74
C ILE A 107 -10.80 38.99 -1.58
N GLU A 108 -11.10 38.00 -2.41
CA GLU A 108 -10.17 37.49 -3.40
C GLU A 108 -10.27 38.28 -4.72
N ILE A 109 -9.13 38.42 -5.40
CA ILE A 109 -8.98 39.18 -6.63
C ILE A 109 -8.17 38.38 -7.65
N PRO A 110 -8.31 38.65 -8.96
CA PRO A 110 -7.53 37.95 -9.97
C PRO A 110 -6.02 38.20 -9.79
N LYS A 111 -5.25 37.11 -9.68
CA LYS A 111 -3.77 37.15 -9.68
C LYS A 111 -3.26 37.15 -11.12
N ASN A 112 -2.20 37.93 -11.39
CA ASN A 112 -1.38 37.88 -12.62
C ASN A 112 -2.16 37.90 -13.95
N GLY A 113 -3.23 38.70 -14.06
CA GLY A 113 -3.99 38.83 -15.31
C GLY A 113 -4.69 37.54 -15.76
N ASN A 114 -5.06 36.67 -14.82
CA ASN A 114 -5.80 35.44 -15.09
C ASN A 114 -7.10 35.72 -15.87
N LYS A 115 -7.08 35.44 -17.18
CA LYS A 115 -8.20 35.67 -18.11
C LYS A 115 -9.42 34.79 -17.82
N TYR A 116 -9.25 33.70 -17.08
CA TYR A 116 -10.31 32.76 -16.74
C TYR A 116 -10.90 32.98 -15.35
N PHE A 117 -10.45 34.01 -14.62
CA PHE A 117 -10.92 34.28 -13.26
C PHE A 117 -12.44 34.46 -13.22
N GLU A 118 -12.99 35.34 -14.05
CA GLU A 118 -14.43 35.62 -14.13
C GLU A 118 -15.26 34.36 -14.39
N GLU A 119 -14.88 33.57 -15.41
CA GLU A 119 -15.61 32.36 -15.76
C GLU A 119 -15.55 31.30 -14.65
N ASN A 120 -14.39 31.07 -14.05
CA ASN A 120 -14.22 30.08 -12.99
C ASN A 120 -14.99 30.46 -11.72
N GLN A 121 -14.96 31.73 -11.34
CA GLN A 121 -15.65 32.22 -10.15
C GLN A 121 -17.17 32.19 -10.34
N LEU A 122 -17.67 32.57 -11.51
CA LEU A 122 -19.09 32.44 -11.83
C LEU A 122 -19.52 30.98 -11.84
N ALA A 123 -18.73 30.07 -12.43
CA ALA A 123 -19.05 28.63 -12.43
C ALA A 123 -19.02 28.00 -11.02
N TYR A 124 -18.20 28.56 -10.12
CA TYR A 124 -18.05 28.08 -8.75
C TYR A 124 -19.30 28.34 -7.90
N LEU A 125 -20.06 29.42 -8.16
CA LEU A 125 -21.31 29.73 -7.45
C LEU A 125 -22.31 28.57 -7.48
N THR A 126 -22.29 27.73 -8.51
CA THR A 126 -23.13 26.53 -8.58
C THR A 126 -22.32 25.23 -8.58
N HIS A 127 -21.03 25.28 -8.24
CA HIS A 127 -20.10 24.16 -8.28
C HIS A 127 -20.06 23.41 -9.62
N ALA A 128 -20.34 24.08 -10.74
CA ALA A 128 -20.53 23.44 -12.04
C ALA A 128 -19.28 22.67 -12.56
N GLN A 129 -18.10 23.02 -12.04
CA GLN A 129 -16.81 22.39 -12.36
C GLN A 129 -16.32 21.40 -11.28
N GLN A 130 -17.08 21.21 -10.20
CA GLN A 130 -16.69 20.47 -8.99
C GLN A 130 -17.70 19.34 -8.70
N PRO A 131 -17.57 18.18 -9.37
CA PRO A 131 -18.60 17.14 -9.37
C PRO A 131 -18.84 16.44 -8.02
N ASP A 132 -17.92 16.63 -7.08
CA ASP A 132 -17.94 16.10 -5.72
C ASP A 132 -18.60 17.02 -4.70
N LYS A 133 -18.85 18.28 -5.08
CA LYS A 133 -19.61 19.22 -4.26
C LYS A 133 -21.07 19.24 -4.65
N TYR A 134 -21.91 19.69 -3.72
CA TYR A 134 -23.32 19.90 -3.98
C TYR A 134 -23.51 20.90 -5.14
N GLN A 135 -24.28 20.49 -6.14
CA GLN A 135 -24.57 21.30 -7.32
C GLN A 135 -25.76 22.20 -7.02
N TYR A 136 -25.52 23.49 -6.77
CA TYR A 136 -26.60 24.44 -6.55
C TYR A 136 -27.37 24.73 -7.83
N PRO A 137 -28.71 24.89 -7.75
CA PRO A 137 -29.49 25.24 -8.92
C PRO A 137 -29.24 26.69 -9.35
N THR A 138 -29.22 26.94 -10.66
CA THR A 138 -28.86 28.26 -11.21
C THR A 138 -29.83 29.38 -10.82
N HIS A 139 -31.09 29.06 -10.54
CA HIS A 139 -32.10 30.04 -10.13
C HIS A 139 -31.91 30.54 -8.69
N GLU A 140 -31.02 29.92 -7.90
CA GLU A 140 -30.66 30.41 -6.57
C GLU A 140 -29.61 31.52 -6.58
N VAL A 141 -29.02 31.79 -7.75
CA VAL A 141 -28.06 32.90 -7.97
C VAL A 141 -28.83 34.16 -8.32
N GLU A 142 -28.67 35.21 -7.50
CA GLU A 142 -29.26 36.53 -7.73
C GLU A 142 -28.25 37.44 -8.43
N THR A 143 -28.66 38.13 -9.50
CA THR A 143 -27.80 39.00 -10.30
C THR A 143 -28.26 40.45 -10.37
N PHE A 144 -29.42 40.77 -9.79
CA PHE A 144 -30.06 42.09 -9.85
C PHE A 144 -30.19 42.63 -11.28
N GLY A 145 -30.40 41.74 -12.26
CA GLY A 145 -30.54 42.09 -13.66
C GLY A 145 -29.26 42.59 -14.35
N THR A 146 -28.10 42.50 -13.70
CA THR A 146 -26.82 42.92 -14.31
C THR A 146 -26.33 41.96 -15.38
N PHE A 147 -26.74 40.69 -15.31
CA PHE A 147 -26.28 39.62 -16.19
C PHE A 147 -27.22 38.41 -16.16
N ASP A 148 -27.32 37.70 -17.28
CA ASP A 148 -28.07 36.45 -17.41
C ASP A 148 -27.21 35.23 -17.00
N TYR A 149 -27.26 34.89 -15.71
CA TYR A 149 -26.49 33.79 -15.15
C TYR A 149 -26.93 32.43 -15.69
N SER A 150 -28.24 32.21 -15.86
CA SER A 150 -28.77 30.94 -16.36
C SER A 150 -28.30 30.66 -17.79
N ASN A 151 -28.33 31.68 -18.67
CA ASN A 151 -27.80 31.55 -20.02
C ASN A 151 -26.28 31.34 -20.05
N PHE A 152 -25.53 31.96 -19.14
CA PHE A 152 -24.10 31.71 -19.01
C PHE A 152 -23.77 30.27 -18.65
N ILE A 153 -24.47 29.68 -17.69
CA ILE A 153 -24.31 28.26 -17.36
C ILE A 153 -24.65 27.42 -18.59
N LEU A 154 -25.78 27.69 -19.25
CA LEU A 154 -26.24 26.94 -20.42
C LEU A 154 -25.24 26.96 -21.59
N ILE A 155 -24.68 28.11 -21.94
CA ILE A 155 -23.71 28.24 -23.04
C ILE A 155 -22.40 27.51 -22.71
N ASN A 156 -22.03 27.45 -21.43
CA ASN A 156 -20.78 26.84 -20.97
C ASN A 156 -20.91 25.38 -20.50
N THR A 157 -22.10 24.77 -20.52
CA THR A 157 -22.35 23.40 -20.02
C THR A 157 -21.31 22.38 -20.51
N LYS A 158 -21.08 22.29 -21.83
CA LYS A 158 -20.12 21.34 -22.41
C LYS A 158 -18.68 21.58 -21.94
N LYS A 159 -18.32 22.83 -21.64
CA LYS A 159 -16.99 23.21 -21.15
C LYS A 159 -16.83 22.80 -19.69
N PHE A 160 -17.83 23.09 -18.87
CA PHE A 160 -17.83 22.73 -17.44
C PHE A 160 -17.87 21.22 -17.23
N GLU A 161 -18.63 20.47 -18.04
CA GLU A 161 -18.60 18.99 -18.05
C GLU A 161 -17.18 18.45 -18.29
N LYS A 162 -16.43 19.02 -19.25
CA LYS A 162 -15.04 18.61 -19.52
C LYS A 162 -14.11 18.93 -18.35
N GLN A 163 -14.29 20.07 -17.70
CA GLN A 163 -13.50 20.45 -16.54
C GLN A 163 -13.81 19.53 -15.35
N SER A 164 -15.08 19.28 -15.05
CA SER A 164 -15.51 18.32 -14.01
C SER A 164 -14.95 16.92 -14.23
N ALA A 165 -14.97 16.42 -15.47
CA ALA A 165 -14.34 15.15 -15.80
C ALA A 165 -12.82 15.16 -15.55
N THR A 166 -12.15 16.29 -15.78
CA THR A 166 -10.71 16.44 -15.51
C THR A 166 -10.43 16.46 -14.01
N VAL A 167 -11.25 17.14 -13.21
CA VAL A 167 -11.14 17.14 -11.74
C VAL A 167 -11.32 15.73 -11.19
N LYS A 168 -12.35 15.02 -11.65
CA LYS A 168 -12.60 13.62 -11.25
C LYS A 168 -11.41 12.71 -11.57
N ARG A 169 -10.83 12.82 -12.77
CA ARG A 169 -9.64 12.05 -13.17
C ARG A 169 -8.45 12.34 -12.26
N LYS A 170 -8.12 13.61 -12.04
CA LYS A 170 -6.99 14.01 -11.17
C LYS A 170 -7.10 13.43 -9.77
N ARG A 171 -8.29 13.47 -9.17
CA ARG A 171 -8.52 12.92 -7.83
C ARG A 171 -8.37 11.39 -7.81
N THR A 172 -8.84 10.69 -8.85
CA THR A 172 -8.60 9.25 -9.00
C THR A 172 -7.11 8.95 -9.13
N ASP A 173 -6.36 9.74 -9.92
CA ASP A 173 -4.91 9.59 -10.06
C ASP A 173 -4.19 9.83 -8.72
N GLU A 174 -4.57 10.84 -7.94
CA GLU A 174 -4.01 11.10 -6.60
C GLU A 174 -4.27 9.95 -5.62
N SER A 175 -5.48 9.38 -5.63
CA SER A 175 -5.80 8.19 -4.83
C SER A 175 -4.97 6.97 -5.24
N LEU A 176 -4.76 6.77 -6.54
CA LEU A 176 -3.92 5.70 -7.07
C LEU A 176 -2.45 5.88 -6.68
N ASP A 177 -1.94 7.10 -6.76
CA ASP A 177 -0.56 7.42 -6.37
C ASP A 177 -0.31 7.13 -4.89
N LEU A 178 -1.27 7.48 -4.01
CA LEU A 178 -1.18 7.18 -2.58
C LEU A 178 -1.13 5.66 -2.33
N ILE A 179 -1.98 4.89 -3.01
CA ILE A 179 -2.01 3.43 -2.89
C ILE A 179 -0.73 2.79 -3.44
N ASN A 180 -0.24 3.27 -4.59
CA ASN A 180 1.04 2.83 -5.15
C ASN A 180 2.19 3.07 -4.18
N GLN A 181 2.22 4.21 -3.48
CA GLN A 181 3.23 4.48 -2.46
C GLN A 181 3.15 3.51 -1.29
N GLN A 182 1.95 3.18 -0.82
CA GLN A 182 1.76 2.19 0.26
C GLN A 182 2.27 0.80 -0.15
N ILE A 183 1.97 0.36 -1.37
CA ILE A 183 2.51 -0.89 -1.94
C ILE A 183 4.05 -0.86 -1.97
N LEU A 184 4.65 0.21 -2.48
CA LEU A 184 6.12 0.32 -2.60
C LEU A 184 6.86 0.42 -1.25
N LYS A 185 6.15 0.81 -0.18
CA LYS A 185 6.63 0.77 1.21
C LYS A 185 6.38 -0.58 1.90
N GLY A 186 5.64 -1.48 1.25
CA GLY A 186 5.19 -2.76 1.81
C GLY A 186 4.21 -2.56 2.95
N GLU A 187 3.37 -1.52 2.88
CA GLU A 187 2.32 -1.21 3.86
C GLU A 187 0.95 -1.75 3.41
N LEU A 188 0.80 -2.06 2.11
CA LEU A 188 -0.42 -2.59 1.52
C LEU A 188 -0.07 -3.77 0.60
N PHE A 189 -0.77 -4.88 0.77
CA PHE A 189 -0.59 -6.12 0.01
C PHE A 189 -1.85 -6.49 -0.78
N LEU A 190 -1.73 -7.45 -1.69
CA LEU A 190 -2.85 -7.91 -2.50
C LEU A 190 -4.00 -8.44 -1.64
N GLU A 191 -3.69 -9.15 -0.56
CA GLU A 191 -4.69 -9.68 0.39
C GLU A 191 -5.53 -8.55 1.02
N ASP A 192 -4.89 -7.44 1.40
CA ASP A 192 -5.57 -6.28 1.97
C ASP A 192 -6.52 -5.64 0.95
N ILE A 193 -6.08 -5.52 -0.31
CA ILE A 193 -6.87 -4.97 -1.41
C ILE A 193 -8.04 -5.88 -1.79
N LEU A 194 -7.88 -7.19 -1.73
CA LEU A 194 -8.95 -8.15 -2.04
C LEU A 194 -10.00 -8.24 -0.92
N ALA A 195 -9.65 -7.84 0.31
CA ALA A 195 -10.53 -7.86 1.46
C ALA A 195 -11.38 -6.59 1.63
N ASP A 196 -11.03 -5.51 0.94
CA ASP A 196 -11.70 -4.20 1.02
C ASP A 196 -12.42 -3.87 -0.31
N ASP A 197 -13.72 -3.61 -0.25
CA ASP A 197 -14.55 -3.42 -1.46
C ASP A 197 -14.14 -2.20 -2.29
N ASP A 198 -13.75 -1.10 -1.63
CA ASP A 198 -13.36 0.15 -2.30
C ASP A 198 -11.99 0.02 -2.98
N LEU A 199 -11.03 -0.60 -2.28
CA LEU A 199 -9.71 -0.93 -2.84
C LEU A 199 -9.84 -1.96 -3.97
N PHE A 200 -10.70 -2.96 -3.82
CA PHE A 200 -10.94 -3.97 -4.85
C PHE A 200 -11.52 -3.37 -6.12
N LEU A 201 -12.47 -2.44 -6.00
CA LEU A 201 -13.04 -1.72 -7.14
C LEU A 201 -11.95 -0.92 -7.88
N LEU A 202 -11.10 -0.22 -7.14
CA LEU A 202 -10.00 0.54 -7.74
C LEU A 202 -8.97 -0.38 -8.40
N TYR A 203 -8.57 -1.45 -7.74
CA TYR A 203 -7.68 -2.48 -8.29
C TYR A 203 -8.24 -3.07 -9.60
N SER A 204 -9.52 -3.40 -9.63
CA SER A 204 -10.18 -4.01 -10.80
C SER A 204 -10.12 -3.08 -12.02
N ASN A 205 -10.23 -1.77 -11.80
CA ASN A 205 -10.14 -0.75 -12.85
C ASN A 205 -8.69 -0.44 -13.27
N HIS A 206 -7.71 -0.71 -12.41
CA HIS A 206 -6.30 -0.30 -12.58
C HIS A 206 -5.29 -1.46 -12.47
N LYS A 207 -5.73 -2.69 -12.80
CA LYS A 207 -4.98 -3.94 -12.57
C LYS A 207 -3.51 -3.92 -13.04
N LEU A 208 -3.23 -3.31 -14.20
CA LEU A 208 -1.86 -3.24 -14.74
C LEU A 208 -0.94 -2.38 -13.85
N GLN A 209 -1.42 -1.25 -13.34
CA GLN A 209 -0.63 -0.34 -12.50
C GLN A 209 -0.31 -0.99 -11.14
N PHE A 210 -1.31 -1.64 -10.52
CA PHE A 210 -1.10 -2.41 -9.29
C PHE A 210 -0.08 -3.53 -9.49
N LYS A 211 -0.20 -4.28 -10.61
CA LYS A 211 0.79 -5.32 -10.94
C LYS A 211 2.21 -4.75 -11.04
N GLN A 212 2.39 -3.61 -11.73
CA GLN A 212 3.68 -2.94 -11.83
C GLN A 212 4.22 -2.48 -10.47
N ALA A 213 3.37 -1.97 -9.59
CA ALA A 213 3.74 -1.57 -8.24
C ALA A 213 4.21 -2.76 -7.39
N PHE A 214 3.47 -3.88 -7.43
CA PHE A 214 3.85 -5.10 -6.73
C PHE A 214 5.12 -5.74 -7.28
N ASP A 215 5.28 -5.79 -8.61
CA ASP A 215 6.50 -6.31 -9.25
C ASP A 215 7.72 -5.45 -8.86
N SER A 216 7.57 -4.12 -8.82
CA SER A 216 8.63 -3.19 -8.40
C SER A 216 8.99 -3.36 -6.92
N TYR A 217 7.99 -3.54 -6.05
CA TYR A 217 8.18 -3.84 -4.64
C TYR A 217 8.95 -5.16 -4.46
N ALA A 218 8.55 -6.21 -5.17
CA ALA A 218 9.18 -7.52 -5.13
C ALA A 218 10.65 -7.47 -5.60
N GLU A 219 10.94 -6.75 -6.69
CA GLU A 219 12.30 -6.55 -7.20
C GLU A 219 13.20 -5.86 -6.16
N ARG A 220 12.70 -4.77 -5.54
CA ARG A 220 13.41 -4.05 -4.48
C ARG A 220 13.69 -4.95 -3.28
N LEU A 221 12.71 -5.76 -2.88
CA LEU A 221 12.83 -6.65 -1.73
C LEU A 221 13.82 -7.79 -2.03
N ALA A 222 13.77 -8.39 -3.21
CA ALA A 222 14.72 -9.40 -3.65
C ALA A 222 16.16 -8.87 -3.65
N PHE A 223 16.40 -7.65 -4.12
CA PHE A 223 17.71 -7.01 -4.07
C PHE A 223 18.22 -6.86 -2.62
N LYS A 224 17.36 -6.38 -1.71
CA LYS A 224 17.71 -6.24 -0.28
C LYS A 224 18.00 -7.60 0.37
N ASN A 225 17.15 -8.59 0.12
CA ASN A 225 17.30 -9.93 0.67
C ASN A 225 18.59 -10.60 0.16
N LEU A 226 18.92 -10.44 -1.13
CA LEU A 226 20.19 -10.94 -1.67
C LEU A 226 21.39 -10.30 -0.99
N LYS A 227 21.35 -8.99 -0.77
CA LYS A 227 22.41 -8.28 -0.03
C LYS A 227 22.53 -8.80 1.41
N ASP A 228 21.42 -8.98 2.10
CA ASP A 228 21.40 -9.48 3.48
C ASP A 228 21.88 -10.94 3.56
N LEU A 229 21.52 -11.77 2.59
CA LEU A 229 21.98 -13.14 2.46
C LEU A 229 23.48 -13.23 2.17
N THR A 230 23.99 -12.43 1.21
CA THR A 230 25.42 -12.40 0.85
C THR A 230 26.30 -11.82 1.95
N THR A 231 25.78 -10.88 2.75
CA THR A 231 26.47 -10.33 3.92
C THR A 231 26.33 -11.21 5.17
N GLY A 232 25.60 -12.33 5.08
CA GLY A 232 25.43 -13.28 6.18
C GLY A 232 24.51 -12.81 7.29
N LYS A 233 23.69 -11.76 7.06
CA LYS A 233 22.65 -11.32 8.02
C LYS A 233 21.57 -12.37 8.25
N TYR A 234 21.44 -13.33 7.35
CA TYR A 234 20.74 -14.57 7.58
C TYR A 234 21.32 -15.65 6.67
N LYS A 235 20.97 -16.90 6.95
CA LYS A 235 21.27 -18.04 6.10
C LYS A 235 19.95 -18.61 5.59
N LEU A 236 19.78 -18.62 4.27
CA LEU A 236 18.70 -19.38 3.63
C LEU A 236 18.69 -20.79 4.23
N THR A 237 17.52 -21.21 4.71
CA THR A 237 17.33 -22.53 5.26
C THR A 237 16.26 -23.28 4.48
N VAL A 238 16.67 -24.37 3.85
CA VAL A 238 15.77 -25.30 3.16
C VAL A 238 15.48 -26.46 4.11
N MET A 239 14.20 -26.67 4.40
CA MET A 239 13.71 -27.74 5.25
C MET A 239 12.79 -28.66 4.45
N TYR A 240 13.12 -29.94 4.46
CA TYR A 240 12.38 -30.97 3.75
C TYR A 240 11.58 -31.82 4.76
N PHE A 241 10.33 -32.11 4.46
CA PHE A 241 9.45 -32.96 5.26
C PHE A 241 9.12 -34.20 4.47
N GLN A 242 9.58 -35.34 4.96
CA GLN A 242 9.36 -36.65 4.37
C GLN A 242 8.45 -37.49 5.26
N GLY A 243 7.65 -38.36 4.63
CA GLY A 243 6.78 -39.30 5.33
C GLY A 243 5.68 -39.82 4.41
N LYS A 244 5.08 -40.96 4.75
CA LYS A 244 3.93 -41.51 4.00
C LYS A 244 2.78 -40.50 3.89
N SER A 245 1.88 -40.74 2.94
CA SER A 245 0.65 -39.96 2.85
C SER A 245 -0.11 -39.99 4.19
N SER A 246 -0.81 -38.90 4.50
CA SER A 246 -1.65 -38.77 5.71
C SER A 246 -0.92 -38.75 7.07
N LEU A 247 0.42 -38.65 7.13
CA LEU A 247 1.16 -38.50 8.40
C LEU A 247 1.27 -37.05 8.92
N GLY A 248 0.59 -36.08 8.29
CA GLY A 248 0.58 -34.69 8.77
C GLY A 248 1.77 -33.81 8.35
N LYS A 249 2.51 -34.18 7.29
CA LYS A 249 3.65 -33.37 6.77
C LYS A 249 3.27 -31.93 6.44
N SER A 250 2.23 -31.76 5.62
CA SER A 250 1.70 -30.46 5.20
C SER A 250 1.24 -29.64 6.40
N TYR A 251 0.60 -30.29 7.37
CA TYR A 251 0.20 -29.65 8.62
C TYR A 251 1.41 -29.13 9.39
N LEU A 252 2.42 -29.98 9.64
CA LEU A 252 3.62 -29.59 10.37
C LEU A 252 4.40 -28.47 9.66
N ALA A 253 4.55 -28.55 8.34
CA ALA A 253 5.21 -27.51 7.56
C ALA A 253 4.47 -26.16 7.67
N ARG A 254 3.14 -26.16 7.55
CA ARG A 254 2.32 -24.94 7.76
C ARG A 254 2.42 -24.41 9.18
N THR A 255 2.41 -25.28 10.20
CA THR A 255 2.61 -24.88 11.60
C THR A 255 3.97 -24.21 11.80
N ILE A 256 5.04 -24.75 11.20
CA ILE A 256 6.37 -24.15 11.27
C ILE A 256 6.41 -22.80 10.55
N ALA A 257 5.85 -22.71 9.34
CA ALA A 257 5.75 -21.45 8.61
C ALA A 257 5.06 -20.36 9.44
N GLN A 258 3.93 -20.71 10.05
CA GLN A 258 3.15 -19.80 10.88
C GLN A 258 3.91 -19.35 12.13
N LYS A 259 4.54 -20.28 12.87
CA LYS A 259 5.35 -19.92 14.05
C LYS A 259 6.57 -19.06 13.70
N VAL A 260 7.18 -19.27 12.53
CA VAL A 260 8.30 -18.42 12.07
C VAL A 260 7.80 -17.02 11.72
N ARG A 261 6.63 -16.90 11.09
CA ARG A 261 5.99 -15.61 10.81
C ARG A 261 5.65 -14.85 12.09
N GLU A 262 5.01 -15.53 13.05
CA GLU A 262 4.67 -14.95 14.37
C GLU A 262 5.92 -14.43 15.08
N TYR A 263 6.99 -15.23 15.15
CA TYR A 263 8.26 -14.79 15.72
C TYR A 263 8.82 -13.55 15.01
N ALA A 264 8.72 -13.50 13.67
CA ALA A 264 9.20 -12.36 12.90
C ALA A 264 8.40 -11.08 13.22
N GLU A 265 7.07 -11.18 13.25
CA GLU A 265 6.16 -10.07 13.57
C GLU A 265 6.41 -9.53 14.99
N GLU A 266 6.56 -10.41 15.99
CA GLU A 266 6.92 -10.05 17.37
C GLU A 266 8.26 -9.29 17.46
N ASN A 267 9.19 -9.60 16.56
CA ASN A 267 10.51 -8.97 16.46
C ASN A 267 10.56 -7.83 15.42
N LYS A 268 9.40 -7.29 15.02
CA LYS A 268 9.27 -6.15 14.08
C LYS A 268 9.84 -6.40 12.69
N PHE A 269 9.95 -7.66 12.28
CA PHE A 269 10.22 -8.04 10.90
C PHE A 269 8.88 -8.25 10.18
N LYS A 270 8.73 -7.63 8.99
CA LYS A 270 7.62 -7.96 8.09
C LYS A 270 7.86 -9.36 7.53
N SER A 271 6.95 -10.30 7.79
CA SER A 271 7.04 -11.68 7.31
C SER A 271 5.73 -12.11 6.66
N ARG A 272 5.83 -12.82 5.54
CA ARG A 272 4.71 -13.32 4.74
C ARG A 272 5.02 -14.71 4.22
N ILE A 273 3.97 -15.52 4.07
CA ILE A 273 4.08 -16.90 3.63
C ILE A 273 3.53 -16.98 2.21
N TYR A 274 4.36 -17.46 1.29
CA TYR A 274 3.94 -17.79 -0.07
C TYR A 274 3.73 -19.31 -0.18
N SER A 275 2.52 -19.73 -0.52
CA SER A 275 2.20 -21.13 -0.82
C SER A 275 2.17 -21.34 -2.32
N ALA A 276 3.14 -22.09 -2.84
CA ALA A 276 3.26 -22.34 -4.28
C ALA A 276 2.20 -23.35 -4.75
N SER A 277 1.59 -23.08 -5.90
CA SER A 277 0.74 -24.04 -6.61
C SER A 277 1.55 -24.88 -7.60
N SER A 278 0.98 -25.98 -8.09
CA SER A 278 1.67 -26.95 -8.96
C SER A 278 1.89 -26.44 -10.40
N SER A 279 1.13 -25.46 -10.87
CA SER A 279 1.26 -24.84 -12.20
C SER A 279 1.72 -23.39 -12.07
N ASN A 280 2.95 -23.10 -12.51
CA ASN A 280 3.64 -21.81 -12.38
C ASN A 280 3.78 -21.32 -10.93
N PRO A 281 4.63 -21.99 -10.13
CA PRO A 281 4.70 -21.81 -8.68
C PRO A 281 5.18 -20.44 -8.20
N PHE A 282 5.51 -19.45 -9.05
CA PHE A 282 6.07 -18.17 -8.59
C PHE A 282 5.54 -16.94 -9.36
N ASP A 283 4.48 -17.08 -10.16
CA ASP A 283 3.92 -15.95 -10.92
C ASP A 283 3.40 -14.84 -9.96
N ASP A 284 2.76 -15.26 -8.87
CA ASP A 284 2.22 -14.41 -7.81
C ASP A 284 3.15 -14.25 -6.60
N TYR A 285 4.44 -14.55 -6.77
CA TYR A 285 5.44 -14.25 -5.74
C TYR A 285 5.76 -12.76 -5.74
N TYR A 286 5.66 -12.13 -4.57
CA TYR A 286 5.92 -10.70 -4.36
C TYR A 286 6.95 -10.45 -3.25
N GLY A 287 7.89 -11.36 -3.09
CA GLY A 287 9.01 -11.20 -2.16
C GLY A 287 8.74 -11.73 -0.75
N GLU A 288 7.79 -12.64 -0.59
CA GLU A 288 7.55 -13.36 0.66
C GLU A 288 8.84 -14.06 1.12
N ASP A 289 9.10 -14.03 2.43
CA ASP A 289 10.32 -14.53 3.05
C ASP A 289 10.22 -16.01 3.44
N ILE A 290 9.01 -16.56 3.53
CA ILE A 290 8.75 -17.98 3.77
C ILE A 290 8.04 -18.58 2.56
N ILE A 291 8.62 -19.61 1.96
CA ILE A 291 8.05 -20.33 0.83
C ILE A 291 7.65 -21.73 1.27
N LEU A 292 6.39 -22.09 1.03
CA LEU A 292 5.85 -23.43 1.24
C LEU A 292 5.57 -24.10 -0.10
N LEU A 293 6.33 -25.16 -0.39
CA LEU A 293 6.15 -26.03 -1.55
C LEU A 293 5.49 -27.33 -1.08
N ASP A 294 4.17 -27.30 -1.00
CA ASP A 294 3.38 -28.41 -0.44
C ASP A 294 3.06 -29.46 -1.52
N ASP A 295 3.51 -30.71 -1.31
CA ASP A 295 3.38 -31.83 -2.23
C ASP A 295 3.80 -31.50 -3.68
N ILE A 296 4.83 -30.65 -3.81
CA ILE A 296 5.39 -30.28 -5.11
C ILE A 296 6.03 -31.49 -5.79
N ARG A 297 5.91 -31.57 -7.12
CA ARG A 297 6.56 -32.62 -7.90
C ARG A 297 7.93 -32.15 -8.36
N PRO A 298 8.92 -33.05 -8.54
CA PRO A 298 10.25 -32.63 -8.94
C PRO A 298 10.27 -32.00 -10.35
N ASP A 299 9.37 -32.41 -11.25
CA ASP A 299 9.18 -31.85 -12.60
C ASP A 299 8.38 -30.54 -12.63
N SER A 300 7.87 -30.04 -11.50
CA SER A 300 7.21 -28.73 -11.40
C SER A 300 8.17 -27.55 -11.66
N LEU A 301 9.48 -27.76 -11.50
CA LEU A 301 10.53 -26.80 -11.83
C LEU A 301 11.58 -27.46 -12.71
N ARG A 302 12.22 -26.67 -13.57
CA ARG A 302 13.37 -27.17 -14.35
C ARG A 302 14.56 -27.41 -13.41
N LYS A 303 15.46 -28.31 -13.79
CA LYS A 303 16.67 -28.62 -13.00
C LYS A 303 17.47 -27.38 -12.54
N ALA A 304 17.68 -26.42 -13.45
CA ALA A 304 18.41 -25.19 -13.16
C ALA A 304 17.62 -24.25 -12.22
N ASP A 305 16.29 -24.30 -12.27
CA ASP A 305 15.39 -23.48 -11.47
C ASP A 305 15.38 -23.95 -10.00
N TRP A 306 15.45 -25.27 -9.77
CA TRP A 306 15.68 -25.84 -8.44
C TRP A 306 17.00 -25.36 -7.84
N LEU A 307 18.10 -25.40 -8.61
CA LEU A 307 19.39 -24.93 -8.12
C LEU A 307 19.33 -23.44 -7.73
N LYS A 308 18.71 -22.60 -8.57
CA LYS A 308 18.53 -21.16 -8.30
C LYS A 308 17.70 -20.88 -7.06
N LEU A 309 16.61 -21.61 -6.87
CA LEU A 309 15.71 -21.44 -5.73
C LEU A 309 16.39 -21.84 -4.41
N LEU A 310 17.09 -22.97 -4.40
CA LEU A 310 17.69 -23.54 -3.20
C LEU A 310 19.03 -22.87 -2.82
N ASP A 311 19.64 -22.12 -3.73
CA ASP A 311 20.93 -21.45 -3.51
C ASP A 311 21.10 -20.21 -4.41
N PRO A 312 20.38 -19.12 -4.10
CA PRO A 312 20.35 -17.93 -4.96
C PRO A 312 21.69 -17.18 -5.02
N ILE A 313 22.64 -17.44 -4.12
CA ILE A 313 23.98 -16.81 -4.14
C ILE A 313 24.83 -17.42 -5.25
N ASN A 314 24.97 -18.74 -5.25
CA ASN A 314 26.00 -19.42 -6.06
C ASN A 314 25.57 -19.69 -7.51
N THR A 315 24.30 -19.47 -7.84
CA THR A 315 23.75 -19.70 -9.20
C THR A 315 23.71 -18.44 -10.06
N SER A 316 24.24 -17.31 -9.56
CA SER A 316 23.99 -15.96 -10.09
C SER A 316 24.89 -15.49 -11.26
N ARG A 317 25.79 -16.32 -11.81
CA ARG A 317 26.60 -15.94 -12.99
C ARG A 317 26.09 -16.40 -14.36
N MET A 318 24.92 -17.03 -14.46
CA MET A 318 24.33 -17.34 -15.78
C MET A 318 22.83 -17.06 -15.81
N SER A 319 22.49 -16.07 -16.62
CA SER A 319 21.21 -15.82 -17.27
C SER A 319 19.94 -15.95 -16.41
N ALA A 320 19.34 -14.78 -16.18
CA ALA A 320 17.93 -14.52 -16.42
C ALA A 320 17.17 -15.70 -17.05
N ARG A 321 16.00 -16.03 -16.47
CA ARG A 321 15.06 -17.14 -16.73
C ARG A 321 14.97 -18.10 -15.53
N PHE A 322 14.53 -17.62 -14.37
CA PHE A 322 13.09 -17.46 -14.13
C PHE A 322 12.68 -16.17 -14.84
N THR A 323 11.74 -16.23 -15.76
CA THR A 323 11.33 -15.07 -16.55
C THR A 323 10.65 -14.05 -15.62
N ASN A 324 11.37 -12.97 -15.31
CA ASN A 324 10.98 -11.71 -14.67
C ASN A 324 11.03 -11.54 -13.14
N LYS A 325 11.21 -12.56 -12.29
CA LYS A 325 11.26 -12.37 -10.82
C LYS A 325 12.42 -13.07 -10.13
N GLN A 326 13.09 -12.34 -9.24
CA GLN A 326 14.17 -12.87 -8.38
C GLN A 326 13.58 -13.35 -7.05
N VAL A 327 13.77 -14.63 -6.73
CA VAL A 327 13.20 -15.28 -5.53
C VAL A 327 14.31 -15.45 -4.49
N VAL A 328 14.21 -14.72 -3.37
CA VAL A 328 15.24 -14.72 -2.31
C VAL A 328 14.58 -14.81 -0.93
N PRO A 329 14.09 -15.99 -0.53
CA PRO A 329 13.45 -16.20 0.76
C PRO A 329 14.48 -16.33 1.89
N ARG A 330 13.97 -16.38 3.13
CA ARG A 330 14.70 -16.83 4.33
C ARG A 330 14.53 -18.32 4.56
N LEU A 331 13.32 -18.84 4.30
CA LEU A 331 12.93 -20.21 4.60
C LEU A 331 12.19 -20.83 3.40
N ILE A 332 12.60 -22.05 3.04
CA ILE A 332 11.87 -22.88 2.06
C ILE A 332 11.47 -24.17 2.76
N LEU A 333 10.18 -24.48 2.74
CA LEU A 333 9.60 -25.69 3.31
C LEU A 333 9.09 -26.57 2.16
N ILE A 334 9.60 -27.78 2.05
CA ILE A 334 9.22 -28.72 0.98
C ILE A 334 8.61 -29.94 1.63
N THR A 335 7.38 -30.31 1.25
CA THR A 335 6.76 -31.56 1.72
C THR A 335 6.72 -32.55 0.56
N ASN A 336 7.06 -33.82 0.86
CA ASN A 336 6.94 -34.89 -0.13
C ASN A 336 6.87 -36.27 0.54
N THR A 337 6.47 -37.28 -0.22
CA THR A 337 6.51 -38.67 0.23
C THR A 337 7.89 -39.32 0.06
N GLN A 338 8.63 -38.89 -0.96
CA GLN A 338 9.97 -39.35 -1.28
C GLN A 338 11.03 -38.67 -0.42
N LEU A 339 12.12 -39.37 -0.12
CA LEU A 339 13.33 -38.74 0.46
C LEU A 339 13.96 -37.76 -0.55
N PRO A 340 14.70 -36.75 -0.09
CA PRO A 340 15.43 -35.83 -0.96
C PRO A 340 16.21 -36.48 -2.10
N GLU A 341 16.94 -37.55 -1.79
CA GLU A 341 17.72 -38.31 -2.78
C GLU A 341 16.82 -38.87 -3.89
N GLN A 342 15.69 -39.47 -3.52
CA GLN A 342 14.73 -40.04 -4.45
C GLN A 342 14.06 -38.96 -5.29
N PHE A 343 13.72 -37.83 -4.67
CA PHE A 343 13.06 -36.70 -5.31
C PHE A 343 13.91 -36.09 -6.42
N PHE A 344 15.20 -35.82 -6.14
CA PHE A 344 16.11 -35.20 -7.12
C PHE A 344 16.77 -36.17 -8.09
N ASN A 345 16.72 -37.48 -7.82
CA ASN A 345 17.30 -38.50 -8.69
C ASN A 345 16.65 -38.61 -10.08
N ILE A 346 15.54 -37.91 -10.34
CA ILE A 346 14.96 -37.83 -11.68
C ILE A 346 15.88 -37.07 -12.66
N PHE A 347 16.77 -36.20 -12.15
CA PHE A 347 17.69 -35.37 -12.94
C PHE A 347 19.02 -36.09 -13.17
N LYS A 348 19.02 -37.12 -14.03
CA LYS A 348 20.17 -38.01 -14.25
C LYS A 348 21.44 -37.33 -14.76
N ASP A 349 21.32 -36.17 -15.40
CA ASP A 349 22.47 -35.43 -15.96
C ASP A 349 23.11 -34.42 -14.98
N GLU A 350 22.70 -34.43 -13.71
CA GLU A 350 23.22 -33.53 -12.67
C GLU A 350 23.58 -34.35 -11.43
N ALA A 351 24.76 -34.10 -10.86
CA ALA A 351 25.19 -34.81 -9.66
C ALA A 351 24.21 -34.57 -8.50
N LEU A 352 23.75 -35.64 -7.85
CA LEU A 352 22.72 -35.57 -6.80
C LEU A 352 23.13 -34.65 -5.65
N ASP A 353 24.42 -34.66 -5.30
CA ASP A 353 25.03 -33.80 -4.29
C ASP A 353 24.82 -32.29 -4.52
N GLN A 354 24.54 -31.86 -5.76
CA GLN A 354 24.18 -30.47 -6.04
C GLN A 354 22.89 -30.10 -5.30
N TYR A 355 21.89 -30.98 -5.28
CA TYR A 355 20.63 -30.69 -4.60
C TYR A 355 20.70 -31.00 -3.12
N ILE A 356 21.26 -32.15 -2.75
CA ILE A 356 21.25 -32.65 -1.36
C ILE A 356 21.95 -31.68 -0.41
N ARG A 357 23.13 -31.14 -0.78
CA ARG A 357 23.86 -30.20 0.07
C ARG A 357 23.12 -28.88 0.35
N ARG A 358 22.08 -28.57 -0.44
CA ARG A 358 21.26 -27.36 -0.30
C ARG A 358 20.06 -27.56 0.61
N ILE A 359 19.69 -28.81 0.90
CA ILE A 359 18.75 -29.13 1.96
C ILE A 359 19.50 -29.07 3.28
N ASN A 360 19.09 -28.21 4.19
CA ASN A 360 19.78 -28.03 5.47
C ASN A 360 19.23 -28.97 6.54
N LEU A 361 17.91 -29.11 6.58
CA LEU A 361 17.20 -29.90 7.57
C LEU A 361 16.21 -30.83 6.87
N CYS A 362 16.09 -32.06 7.36
CA CYS A 362 15.08 -33.01 6.90
C CYS A 362 14.32 -33.56 8.10
N THR A 363 13.00 -33.41 8.12
CA THR A 363 12.12 -34.04 9.10
C THR A 363 11.48 -35.26 8.50
N ILE A 364 11.69 -36.41 9.13
CA ILE A 364 11.10 -37.70 8.75
C ILE A 364 9.95 -37.98 9.70
N LEU A 365 8.75 -38.16 9.15
CA LEU A 365 7.54 -38.55 9.86
C LEU A 365 7.30 -40.02 9.59
N SER A 366 7.30 -40.83 10.65
CA SER A 366 7.05 -42.26 10.60
C SER A 366 5.95 -42.66 11.55
N GLU A 367 5.21 -43.70 11.19
CA GLU A 367 4.18 -44.29 12.06
C GLU A 367 4.82 -44.88 13.32
N LYS A 368 4.17 -44.72 14.47
CA LYS A 368 4.53 -45.48 15.67
C LYS A 368 4.30 -46.97 15.42
N GLN A 369 5.37 -47.75 15.50
CA GLN A 369 5.28 -49.21 15.45
C GLN A 369 5.44 -49.79 16.86
N GLN A 370 4.51 -50.66 17.25
CA GLN A 370 4.65 -51.53 18.41
C GLN A 370 4.54 -52.99 17.96
N GLY A 371 5.65 -53.71 17.96
CA GLY A 371 5.70 -55.09 17.44
C GLY A 371 5.22 -55.17 15.98
N LYS A 372 4.30 -56.11 15.68
CA LYS A 372 3.70 -56.27 14.33
C LYS A 372 2.44 -55.41 14.10
N GLY A 373 2.10 -54.50 15.01
CA GLY A 373 0.86 -53.70 14.97
C GLY A 373 1.10 -52.18 14.86
N TYR A 374 0.10 -51.47 14.34
CA TYR A 374 0.01 -50.01 14.30
C TYR A 374 -0.63 -49.50 15.60
N GLU A 375 0.04 -48.59 16.31
CA GLU A 375 -0.44 -48.09 17.61
C GLU A 375 -1.21 -46.77 17.53
N GLY A 376 -1.23 -46.13 16.35
CA GLY A 376 -1.72 -44.76 16.21
C GLY A 376 -0.69 -43.75 16.72
N GLY A 377 -0.37 -42.76 15.91
CA GLY A 377 0.56 -41.68 16.25
C GLY A 377 1.79 -41.63 15.34
N VAL A 378 2.54 -40.55 15.47
CA VAL A 378 3.65 -40.19 14.58
C VAL A 378 4.91 -39.98 15.41
N TYR A 379 6.02 -40.55 14.96
CA TYR A 379 7.37 -40.19 15.38
C TYR A 379 7.95 -39.15 14.43
N TYR A 380 8.56 -38.11 15.00
CA TYR A 380 9.21 -37.04 14.28
C TYR A 380 10.71 -37.15 14.49
N GLN A 381 11.48 -37.32 13.42
CA GLN A 381 12.94 -37.31 13.47
C GLN A 381 13.48 -36.11 12.70
N LEU A 382 14.25 -35.26 13.36
CA LEU A 382 15.02 -34.21 12.70
C LEU A 382 16.39 -34.75 12.32
N SER A 383 16.77 -34.52 11.07
CA SER A 383 18.09 -34.82 10.53
C SER A 383 18.68 -33.56 9.89
N GLN A 384 20.00 -33.45 9.88
CA GLN A 384 20.73 -32.39 9.17
C GLN A 384 21.58 -32.99 8.07
N THR A 385 21.76 -32.26 6.98
CA THR A 385 22.69 -32.65 5.94
C THR A 385 24.12 -32.40 6.39
N LYS A 386 24.95 -33.43 6.34
CA LYS A 386 26.39 -33.35 6.59
C LYS A 386 27.19 -33.86 5.41
N ARG A 387 28.38 -33.29 5.24
CA ARG A 387 29.38 -33.86 4.34
C ARG A 387 29.96 -35.11 4.98
N LEU A 388 29.94 -36.20 4.26
CA LEU A 388 30.54 -37.47 4.65
C LEU A 388 32.06 -37.34 4.65
N PHE A 389 32.70 -38.03 5.61
CA PHE A 389 34.16 -38.14 5.66
C PHE A 389 34.68 -38.97 4.48
N SER A 390 33.97 -40.05 4.14
CA SER A 390 34.23 -40.90 2.99
C SER A 390 32.98 -40.96 2.10
N PRO A 391 33.09 -40.66 0.79
CA PRO A 391 31.93 -40.69 -0.11
C PRO A 391 31.31 -42.10 -0.19
N LYS A 392 29.99 -42.16 -0.27
CA LYS A 392 29.29 -43.40 -0.64
C LYS A 392 29.34 -43.57 -2.15
N VAL A 393 29.62 -44.78 -2.62
CA VAL A 393 29.59 -45.08 -4.05
C VAL A 393 28.21 -45.62 -4.42
N ARG A 394 27.54 -44.94 -5.34
CA ARG A 394 26.26 -45.34 -5.90
C ARG A 394 26.43 -45.77 -7.34
N ASN A 395 25.88 -46.92 -7.70
CA ASN A 395 25.89 -47.36 -9.10
C ASN A 395 24.71 -46.71 -9.84
N ILE A 396 24.99 -45.90 -10.86
CA ILE A 396 23.97 -45.36 -11.77
C ILE A 396 23.64 -46.40 -12.85
N SER A 397 24.66 -47.09 -13.36
CA SER A 397 24.54 -48.18 -14.32
C SER A 397 25.62 -49.23 -14.07
N ALA A 398 25.67 -50.28 -14.91
CA ALA A 398 26.73 -51.30 -14.84
C ALA A 398 28.15 -50.71 -15.04
N TYR A 399 28.25 -49.53 -15.68
CA TYR A 399 29.53 -48.91 -16.07
C TYR A 399 29.74 -47.52 -15.46
N GLU A 400 28.73 -46.96 -14.79
CA GLU A 400 28.76 -45.60 -14.26
C GLU A 400 28.49 -45.60 -12.76
N LYS A 401 29.40 -44.97 -12.03
CA LYS A 401 29.36 -44.82 -10.58
C LYS A 401 29.38 -43.34 -10.24
N GLU A 402 28.60 -42.97 -9.24
CA GLU A 402 28.53 -41.64 -8.68
C GLU A 402 29.00 -41.69 -7.23
N GLU A 403 29.82 -40.71 -6.85
CA GLU A 403 30.21 -40.51 -5.47
C GLU A 403 29.22 -39.54 -4.80
N ILE A 404 28.60 -40.00 -3.72
CA ILE A 404 27.70 -39.22 -2.88
C ILE A 404 28.49 -38.74 -1.66
N ASN A 405 28.67 -37.43 -1.55
CA ASN A 405 29.47 -36.78 -0.52
C ASN A 405 28.63 -36.24 0.64
N PHE A 406 27.30 -36.21 0.51
CA PHE A 406 26.41 -35.67 1.53
C PHE A 406 25.35 -36.70 1.94
N ASP A 407 24.98 -36.68 3.22
CA ASP A 407 23.96 -37.55 3.77
C ASP A 407 23.22 -36.88 4.94
N LEU A 408 22.08 -37.45 5.31
CA LEU A 408 21.27 -37.03 6.44
C LEU A 408 21.76 -37.71 7.72
N GLU A 409 22.24 -36.91 8.68
CA GLU A 409 22.57 -37.36 10.02
C GLU A 409 21.43 -37.00 10.98
N ALA A 410 20.91 -37.99 11.70
CA ALA A 410 19.88 -37.79 12.70
C ALA A 410 20.40 -36.93 13.87
N ILE A 411 19.60 -35.94 14.27
CA ILE A 411 19.91 -35.03 15.40
C ILE A 411 19.14 -35.48 16.64
N PHE A 412 17.82 -35.56 16.53
CA PHE A 412 16.94 -36.02 17.61
C PHE A 412 15.62 -36.55 17.03
N SER A 413 14.92 -37.34 17.82
CA SER A 413 13.56 -37.76 17.56
C SER A 413 12.70 -37.66 18.81
N THR A 414 11.40 -37.46 18.62
CA THR A 414 10.38 -37.48 19.67
C THR A 414 9.04 -37.86 19.04
N ASP A 415 8.13 -38.36 19.84
CA ASP A 415 6.74 -38.57 19.46
C ASP A 415 5.80 -37.43 19.87
N ASN A 416 6.34 -36.41 20.52
CA ASN A 416 5.60 -35.22 20.91
C ASN A 416 5.81 -34.10 19.88
N GLN A 417 4.78 -33.77 19.12
CA GLN A 417 4.85 -32.74 18.08
C GLN A 417 5.21 -31.35 18.63
N ASN A 418 4.73 -30.99 19.83
CA ASN A 418 5.01 -29.68 20.42
C ASN A 418 6.47 -29.57 20.83
N GLU A 419 6.98 -30.57 21.54
CA GLU A 419 8.39 -30.67 21.92
C GLU A 419 9.29 -30.65 20.67
N PHE A 420 8.92 -31.42 19.63
CA PHE A 420 9.63 -31.42 18.35
C PHE A 420 9.71 -30.02 17.75
N THR A 421 8.56 -29.36 17.66
CA THR A 421 8.43 -28.05 17.00
C THR A 421 9.22 -26.99 17.76
N GLU A 422 9.10 -26.91 19.08
CA GLU A 422 9.83 -25.93 19.89
C GLU A 422 11.35 -26.12 19.79
N LYS A 423 11.82 -27.38 19.92
CA LYS A 423 13.24 -27.69 19.85
C LYS A 423 13.82 -27.40 18.46
N LEU A 424 13.10 -27.80 17.40
CA LEU A 424 13.45 -27.48 16.02
C LEU A 424 13.59 -25.96 15.81
N LEU A 425 12.57 -25.20 16.18
CA LEU A 425 12.52 -23.76 15.95
C LEU A 425 13.66 -23.04 16.68
N ASN A 426 13.77 -23.26 17.99
CA ASN A 426 14.66 -22.49 18.85
C ASN A 426 16.14 -22.83 18.64
N GLN A 427 16.46 -24.10 18.39
CA GLN A 427 17.86 -24.55 18.34
C GLN A 427 18.42 -24.62 16.92
N TYR A 428 17.59 -24.92 15.92
CA TYR A 428 18.08 -25.28 14.58
C TYR A 428 17.60 -24.35 13.47
N LEU A 429 16.39 -23.82 13.56
CA LEU A 429 15.81 -23.00 12.49
C LEU A 429 16.01 -21.50 12.70
N LEU A 430 15.39 -20.92 13.75
CA LEU A 430 15.39 -19.47 13.99
C LEU A 430 16.79 -18.85 14.05
N PRO A 431 17.80 -19.46 14.72
CA PRO A 431 19.16 -18.90 14.75
C PRO A 431 19.81 -18.77 13.37
N ARG A 432 19.34 -19.50 12.35
CA ARG A 432 19.85 -19.41 10.97
C ARG A 432 19.15 -18.31 10.17
N ILE A 433 17.84 -18.23 10.26
CA ILE A 433 17.02 -17.33 9.44
C ILE A 433 16.81 -15.95 10.07
N TYR A 434 16.98 -15.84 11.40
CA TYR A 434 16.99 -14.61 12.19
C TYR A 434 18.14 -14.68 13.20
N PRO A 435 19.41 -14.65 12.75
CA PRO A 435 20.55 -14.66 13.67
C PRO A 435 20.50 -13.44 14.58
N LYS A 436 20.64 -13.66 15.90
CA LYS A 436 20.73 -12.58 16.88
C LYS A 436 21.91 -11.67 16.53
N THR A 437 21.71 -10.37 16.58
CA THR A 437 22.80 -9.41 16.35
C THR A 437 23.59 -9.21 17.65
N GLU A 438 24.89 -8.90 17.58
CA GLU A 438 25.73 -8.66 18.78
C GLU A 438 25.13 -7.62 19.75
N ASN A 439 24.29 -6.70 19.26
CA ASN A 439 23.60 -5.69 20.07
C ASN A 439 22.55 -6.27 21.04
N ASP A 440 22.07 -7.50 20.84
CA ASP A 440 21.18 -8.18 21.78
C ASP A 440 21.90 -8.66 23.06
N PHE A 441 23.25 -8.58 23.09
CA PHE A 441 24.08 -8.98 24.24
C PHE A 441 24.68 -7.79 25.01
N ASP A 442 24.43 -6.54 24.62
CA ASP A 442 24.99 -5.37 25.33
C ASP A 442 24.45 -5.23 26.76
N PHE A 443 23.27 -5.78 27.06
CA PHE A 443 22.75 -5.83 28.43
C PHE A 443 23.40 -6.92 29.30
N LEU A 444 24.13 -7.87 28.70
CA LEU A 444 24.82 -8.97 29.38
C LEU A 444 26.32 -8.72 29.61
N LYS A 445 26.85 -7.60 29.11
CA LYS A 445 28.21 -7.16 29.47
C LYS A 445 28.19 -6.65 30.93
N PRO A 446 28.95 -7.25 31.86
CA PRO A 446 29.02 -6.73 33.22
C PRO A 446 29.52 -5.28 33.16
N LYS A 447 28.76 -4.35 33.75
CA LYS A 447 29.25 -2.99 34.00
C LYS A 447 30.49 -3.12 34.88
N ILE A 448 31.67 -2.99 34.28
CA ILE A 448 32.91 -2.78 35.02
C ILE A 448 32.75 -1.42 35.68
N ILE A 449 32.31 -1.42 36.93
CA ILE A 449 32.40 -0.26 37.81
C ILE A 449 33.88 -0.14 38.12
N THR A 450 34.58 0.72 37.39
CA THR A 450 35.83 1.29 37.85
C THR A 450 35.52 2.04 39.15
N LYS A 451 35.77 1.38 40.28
CA LYS A 451 35.97 2.09 41.55
C LYS A 451 37.27 2.87 41.39
N GLU A 452 37.16 4.17 41.21
CA GLU A 452 38.24 5.08 41.52
C GLU A 452 38.47 5.01 43.04
N SER A 453 39.71 4.70 43.42
CA SER A 453 40.32 5.01 44.71
C SER A 453 41.69 5.60 44.44
#